data_AF-A0A9P7WXY6-F1
#
_entry.id   AF-A0A9P7WXY6-F1
#
_cell.length_a   1.000
_cell.length_b   1.000
_cell.length_c   1.000
_cell.angle_alpha   90.00
_cell.angle_beta   90.00
_cell.angle_gamma   90.00
#
_symmetry.space_group_name_H-M   'P 1'
#
loop_
_entity.id
_entity.type
_entity.pdbx_description
1 polymer ?
#
loop_
_entity_poly.entity_id
_entity_poly.type
_entity_poly.pdbx_seq_one_letter_code
_entity_poly.pdbx_strand_id
1 'polypeptide(L)'
;MGWIGETEVDISCKPNGKGKGKAIENVATEPKTSERVTITLLKPKLLMNVSGKSVSLAMRTRMRPANTRSVIVIHDSLEHRPLFISPKLGGSSNGHNGVKSTIEALGGPGFNRIRIGIGRDTSTDVSSYVLQSLSPKELQHWSDPEGQGISDVWAAIEKIMTA
;
A
#
# COMPACT_ATOMS: atom_id res chain seq x y z
N MET A 1 12.60 10.63 13.99
CA MET A 1 11.61 9.56 13.69
C MET A 1 10.35 10.17 13.10
N GLY A 2 9.74 9.47 12.13
CA GLY A 2 8.49 9.82 11.45
C GLY A 2 7.29 10.03 12.37
N TRP A 3 6.11 10.29 11.80
CA TRP A 3 4.86 10.04 12.53
C TRP A 3 4.57 8.53 12.45
N ILE A 4 4.25 7.92 13.59
CA ILE A 4 3.89 6.51 13.71
C ILE A 4 2.55 6.45 14.41
N GLY A 5 1.56 5.84 13.77
CA GLY A 5 0.26 5.53 14.36
C GLY A 5 0.05 4.02 14.37
N GLU A 6 -0.78 3.52 15.27
CA GLU A 6 -1.22 2.13 15.30
C GLU A 6 -2.75 2.11 15.31
N THR A 7 -3.32 1.18 14.56
CA THR A 7 -4.77 0.96 14.51
C THR A 7 -5.04 -0.54 14.39
N GLU A 8 -6.09 -1.02 15.02
CA GLU A 8 -6.54 -2.40 14.91
C GLU A 8 -7.71 -2.45 13.96
N VAL A 9 -7.70 -3.41 13.03
CA VAL A 9 -8.82 -3.65 12.15
C VAL A 9 -9.19 -5.13 12.12
N ASP A 10 -10.49 -5.39 12.13
CA ASP A 10 -11.02 -6.73 12.01
C ASP A 10 -11.16 -7.05 10.52
N ILE A 11 -10.43 -8.04 10.03
CA ILE A 11 -10.46 -8.42 8.61
C ILE A 11 -11.28 -9.68 8.48
N SER A 12 -12.34 -9.59 7.67
CA SER A 12 -13.11 -10.76 7.28
C SER A 12 -12.38 -11.47 6.16
N CYS A 13 -11.57 -12.47 6.50
CA CYS A 13 -10.96 -13.37 5.52
C CYS A 13 -12.07 -14.24 4.91
N LYS A 14 -12.30 -14.15 3.60
CA LYS A 14 -13.11 -15.15 2.89
C LYS A 14 -12.20 -16.35 2.62
N PRO A 15 -12.53 -17.57 3.04
CA PRO A 15 -11.71 -18.73 2.74
C PRO A 15 -11.56 -18.87 1.22
N ASN A 16 -10.32 -18.92 0.74
CA ASN A 16 -9.99 -19.01 -0.67
C ASN A 16 -10.25 -20.44 -1.19
N GLY A 17 -11.52 -20.74 -1.48
CA GLY A 17 -11.95 -22.02 -2.04
C GLY A 17 -11.69 -22.10 -3.55
N LYS A 18 -10.47 -22.45 -3.96
CA LYS A 18 -10.22 -23.00 -5.32
C LYS A 18 -9.89 -24.50 -5.24
N GLY A 19 -10.86 -25.29 -4.78
CA GLY A 19 -10.90 -26.72 -4.99
C GLY A 19 -11.89 -27.04 -6.12
N LYS A 20 -11.41 -27.64 -7.22
CA LYS A 20 -12.30 -28.25 -8.22
C LYS A 20 -12.98 -29.46 -7.55
N GLY A 21 -14.26 -29.33 -7.20
CA GLY A 21 -15.04 -30.40 -6.58
C GLY A 21 -16.53 -30.25 -6.86
N LYS A 22 -17.19 -31.35 -7.21
CA LYS A 22 -18.62 -31.50 -7.56
C LYS A 22 -19.57 -30.85 -6.54
N ALA A 23 -20.69 -30.35 -7.06
CA ALA A 23 -21.82 -29.83 -6.30
C ALA A 23 -22.35 -30.85 -5.27
N ILE A 24 -22.55 -30.38 -4.04
CA ILE A 24 -23.43 -30.99 -3.03
C ILE A 24 -24.08 -29.88 -2.21
N GLU A 25 -25.30 -30.15 -1.77
CA GLU A 25 -26.35 -29.25 -1.30
C GLU A 25 -26.03 -28.33 -0.11
N ASN A 26 -26.82 -27.25 -0.06
CA ASN A 26 -27.04 -26.26 0.98
C ASN A 26 -26.64 -26.69 2.41
N VAL A 27 -25.50 -26.18 2.86
CA VAL A 27 -25.26 -25.89 4.28
C VAL A 27 -25.02 -24.39 4.36
N ALA A 28 -25.83 -23.69 5.14
CA ALA A 28 -25.59 -22.30 5.51
C ALA A 28 -24.27 -22.23 6.28
N THR A 29 -23.15 -22.08 5.57
CA THR A 29 -21.87 -21.80 6.19
C THR A 29 -21.87 -20.35 6.60
N GLU A 30 -22.06 -20.10 7.90
CA GLU A 30 -21.72 -18.84 8.53
C GLU A 30 -20.32 -18.43 8.03
N PRO A 31 -20.15 -17.31 7.30
CA PRO A 31 -18.82 -16.78 7.13
C PRO A 31 -18.43 -16.11 8.45
N LYS A 32 -17.13 -16.11 8.77
CA LYS A 32 -16.43 -15.18 9.68
C LYS A 32 -15.75 -15.87 10.86
N THR A 33 -14.60 -16.50 10.61
CA THR A 33 -13.45 -16.21 11.47
C THR A 33 -12.94 -14.82 11.07
N SER A 34 -13.38 -13.78 11.80
CA SER A 34 -12.75 -12.47 11.72
C SER A 34 -11.42 -12.55 12.45
N GLU A 35 -10.30 -12.52 11.72
CA GLU A 35 -9.00 -12.36 12.35
C GLU A 35 -8.76 -10.86 12.57
N ARG A 36 -8.46 -10.50 13.82
CA ARG A 36 -8.05 -9.14 14.15
C ARG A 36 -6.59 -8.96 13.76
N VAL A 37 -6.32 -7.94 12.95
CA VAL A 37 -4.96 -7.60 12.52
C VAL A 37 -4.61 -6.20 12.99
N THR A 38 -3.46 -6.07 13.64
CA THR A 38 -2.90 -4.77 14.00
C THR A 38 -2.15 -4.19 12.80
N ILE A 39 -2.50 -2.95 12.42
CA ILE A 39 -1.83 -2.19 11.37
C ILE A 39 -1.01 -1.06 12.00
N THR A 40 0.29 -1.04 11.69
CA THR A 40 1.16 0.10 12.02
C THR A 40 1.27 1.03 10.82
N LEU A 41 0.80 2.26 10.98
CA LEU A 41 0.94 3.33 10.00
C LEU A 41 2.25 4.09 10.25
N LEU A 42 3.05 4.27 9.19
CA LEU A 42 4.31 4.99 9.24
C LEU A 42 4.37 6.05 8.16
N LYS A 43 4.58 7.31 8.56
CA LYS A 43 4.99 8.39 7.67
C LYS A 43 6.45 8.76 7.96
N PRO A 44 7.43 8.36 7.11
CA PRO A 44 8.83 8.72 7.30
C PRO A 44 9.00 10.25 7.35
N LYS A 45 9.84 10.74 8.28
CA LYS A 45 10.27 12.16 8.33
C LYS A 45 11.54 12.44 7.53
N LEU A 46 12.16 11.40 6.98
CA LEU A 46 13.40 11.52 6.20
C LEU A 46 13.10 11.87 4.74
N LEU A 47 14.11 12.38 4.04
CA LEU A 47 14.04 12.63 2.61
C LEU A 47 13.72 11.35 1.82
N MET A 48 13.09 11.53 0.65
CA MET A 48 12.59 10.44 -0.18
C MET A 48 13.66 9.37 -0.48
N ASN A 49 14.88 9.81 -0.82
CA ASN A 49 16.03 8.96 -1.14
C ASN A 49 16.57 8.12 0.03
N VAL A 50 16.22 8.45 1.28
CA VAL A 50 16.69 7.73 2.48
C VAL A 50 15.55 7.21 3.37
N SER A 51 14.33 7.23 2.85
CA SER A 51 13.11 6.77 3.54
C SER A 51 13.15 5.29 3.92
N GLY A 52 13.85 4.45 3.15
CA GLY A 52 13.93 3.00 3.36
C GLY A 52 14.46 2.59 4.73
N LYS A 53 15.41 3.36 5.29
CA LYS A 53 15.95 3.09 6.64
C LYS A 53 14.85 3.14 7.69
N SER A 54 13.93 4.10 7.61
CA SER A 54 12.79 4.21 8.54
C SER A 54 11.84 3.03 8.41
N VAL A 55 11.57 2.57 7.17
CA VAL A 55 10.73 1.40 6.90
C VAL A 55 11.36 0.14 7.50
N SER A 56 12.64 -0.10 7.24
CA SER A 56 13.35 -1.27 7.78
C SER A 56 13.39 -1.30 9.32
N LEU A 57 13.55 -0.13 9.96
CA LEU A 57 13.56 -0.01 11.41
C LEU A 57 12.18 -0.30 11.99
N ALA A 58 11.12 0.27 11.41
CA ALA A 58 9.75 0.01 11.84
C ALA A 58 9.39 -1.48 11.70
N MET A 59 9.72 -2.11 10.57
CA MET A 59 9.52 -3.55 10.36
C MET A 59 10.19 -4.37 11.47
N ARG A 60 11.46 -4.11 11.77
CA ARG A 60 12.23 -4.88 12.76
C ARG A 60 11.78 -4.65 14.20
N THR A 61 11.25 -3.47 14.51
CA THR A 61 10.89 -3.08 15.89
C THR A 61 9.43 -3.33 16.23
N ARG A 62 8.53 -3.29 15.25
CA ARG A 62 7.07 -3.38 15.45
C ARG A 62 6.45 -4.66 14.93
N MET A 63 7.08 -5.36 13.99
CA MET A 63 6.53 -6.59 13.41
C MET A 63 7.35 -7.81 13.83
N ARG A 64 6.70 -8.80 14.45
CA ARG A 64 7.32 -10.07 14.86
C ARG A 64 6.41 -11.24 14.44
N PRO A 65 6.85 -12.14 13.54
CA PRO A 65 8.14 -12.14 12.85
C PRO A 65 8.25 -11.01 11.81
N ALA A 66 9.48 -10.53 11.57
CA ALA A 66 9.73 -9.55 10.53
C ALA A 66 9.57 -10.21 9.15
N ASN A 67 8.53 -9.82 8.42
CA ASN A 67 8.25 -10.31 7.07
C ASN A 67 8.09 -9.14 6.11
N THR A 68 8.89 -9.13 5.05
CA THR A 68 8.84 -8.07 4.01
C THR A 68 7.51 -8.06 3.26
N ARG A 69 6.82 -9.21 3.14
CA ARG A 69 5.48 -9.27 2.53
C ARG A 69 4.41 -8.54 3.34
N SER A 70 4.60 -8.42 4.65
CA SER A 70 3.69 -7.66 5.52
C SER A 70 3.89 -6.15 5.42
N VAL A 71 4.95 -5.69 4.74
CA VAL A 71 5.17 -4.28 4.47
C VAL A 71 4.39 -3.86 3.23
N ILE A 72 3.53 -2.84 3.40
CA ILE A 72 2.82 -2.18 2.30
C ILE A 72 3.36 -0.76 2.15
N VAL A 73 3.91 -0.44 0.98
CA VAL A 73 4.39 0.90 0.64
C VAL A 73 3.40 1.59 -0.28
N ILE A 74 2.80 2.68 0.18
CA ILE A 74 1.95 3.54 -0.63
C ILE A 74 2.82 4.64 -1.24
N HIS A 75 2.83 4.77 -2.56
CA HIS A 75 3.66 5.75 -3.25
C HIS A 75 3.02 6.24 -4.56
N ASP A 76 3.45 7.40 -5.05
CA ASP A 76 3.01 7.96 -6.31
C ASP A 76 3.60 7.19 -7.51
N SER A 77 2.88 7.20 -8.63
CA SER A 77 3.26 6.49 -9.84
C SER A 77 2.97 7.30 -11.09
N LEU A 78 4.02 7.55 -11.85
CA LEU A 78 3.96 8.25 -13.13
C LEU A 78 3.39 7.39 -14.28
N GLU A 79 3.32 6.07 -14.09
CA GLU A 79 2.84 5.13 -15.11
C GLU A 79 1.32 5.08 -15.21
N HIS A 80 0.64 5.45 -14.13
CA HIS A 80 -0.82 5.35 -14.03
C HIS A 80 -1.43 6.73 -14.09
N ARG A 81 -2.60 6.83 -14.74
CA ARG A 81 -3.39 8.06 -14.78
C ARG A 81 -3.72 8.57 -13.37
N PRO A 82 -3.93 9.90 -13.20
CA PRO A 82 -4.35 10.47 -11.92
C PRO A 82 -5.49 9.69 -11.27
N LEU A 83 -5.42 9.52 -9.94
CA LEU A 83 -6.41 8.83 -9.09
C LEU A 83 -6.52 7.31 -9.30
N PHE A 84 -5.71 6.71 -10.18
CA PHE A 84 -5.75 5.27 -10.37
C PHE A 84 -4.93 4.54 -9.30
N ILE A 85 -5.55 3.64 -8.55
CA ILE A 85 -4.89 2.84 -7.53
C ILE A 85 -4.54 1.45 -8.09
N SER A 86 -3.27 1.06 -7.94
CA SER A 86 -2.76 -0.23 -8.42
C SER A 86 -1.95 -0.96 -7.34
N PRO A 87 -2.53 -1.96 -6.66
CA PRO A 87 -1.77 -2.84 -5.76
C PRO A 87 -0.82 -3.74 -6.57
N LYS A 88 0.39 -3.94 -6.06
CA LYS A 88 1.44 -4.77 -6.69
C LYS A 88 2.36 -5.38 -5.64
N LEU A 89 2.68 -6.66 -5.78
CA LEU A 89 3.77 -7.31 -5.05
C LEU A 89 5.06 -7.23 -5.88
N GLY A 90 6.17 -6.82 -5.27
CA GLY A 90 7.47 -6.87 -5.95
C GLY A 90 7.71 -5.76 -6.98
N GLY A 91 8.69 -6.01 -7.85
CA GLY A 91 9.04 -5.14 -8.98
C GLY A 91 10.19 -4.15 -8.72
N SER A 92 10.66 -3.51 -9.80
CA SER A 92 11.67 -2.45 -9.78
C SER A 92 11.14 -1.16 -9.16
N SER A 93 12.02 -0.20 -8.88
CA SER A 93 11.64 1.13 -8.38
C SER A 93 10.97 2.02 -9.43
N ASN A 94 11.09 1.69 -10.72
CA ASN A 94 10.59 2.48 -11.84
C ASN A 94 10.97 3.98 -11.73
N GLY A 95 12.20 4.25 -11.31
CA GLY A 95 12.72 5.60 -11.13
C GLY A 95 12.32 6.29 -9.81
N HIS A 96 11.45 5.68 -9.00
CA HIS A 96 11.01 6.27 -7.74
C HIS A 96 12.07 6.11 -6.63
N ASN A 97 12.64 7.23 -6.17
CA ASN A 97 13.74 7.25 -5.19
C ASN A 97 13.36 6.64 -3.82
N GLY A 98 12.13 6.85 -3.35
CA GLY A 98 11.63 6.23 -2.11
C GLY A 98 11.58 4.71 -2.18
N VAL A 99 10.91 4.17 -3.19
CA VAL A 99 10.87 2.73 -3.46
C VAL A 99 12.28 2.15 -3.62
N LYS A 100 13.19 2.83 -4.35
CA LYS A 100 14.59 2.39 -4.45
C LYS A 100 15.25 2.26 -3.07
N SER A 101 15.12 3.30 -2.24
CA SER A 101 15.62 3.32 -0.86
C SER A 101 15.05 2.16 -0.03
N THR A 102 13.75 1.88 -0.17
CA THR A 102 13.10 0.77 0.55
C THR A 102 13.58 -0.60 0.08
N ILE A 103 13.74 -0.81 -1.24
CA ILE A 103 14.31 -2.06 -1.79
C ILE A 103 15.69 -2.32 -1.18
N GLU A 104 16.55 -1.30 -1.16
CA GLU A 104 17.90 -1.39 -0.59
C GLU A 104 17.86 -1.71 0.91
N ALA A 105 17.01 -1.01 1.68
CA ALA A 105 16.93 -1.18 3.13
C ALA A 105 16.29 -2.51 3.58
N LEU A 106 15.37 -3.06 2.78
CA LEU A 106 14.72 -4.35 3.04
C LEU A 106 15.49 -5.55 2.45
N GLY A 107 16.55 -5.31 1.68
CA GLY A 107 17.36 -6.36 1.06
C GLY A 107 16.70 -7.02 -0.17
N GLY A 108 15.68 -6.39 -0.76
CA GLY A 108 15.01 -6.91 -1.95
C GLY A 108 13.64 -6.29 -2.21
N PRO A 109 13.05 -6.53 -3.40
CA PRO A 109 11.79 -5.91 -3.80
C PRO A 109 10.54 -6.61 -3.23
N GLY A 110 10.68 -7.70 -2.46
CA GLY A 110 9.60 -8.62 -2.05
C GLY A 110 8.57 -8.09 -1.04
N PHE A 111 8.19 -6.82 -1.15
CA PHE A 111 7.17 -6.17 -0.34
C PHE A 111 5.99 -5.71 -1.20
N ASN A 112 4.84 -5.51 -0.55
CA ASN A 112 3.62 -5.05 -1.20
C ASN A 112 3.66 -3.53 -1.43
N ARG A 113 3.01 -3.08 -2.50
CA ARG A 113 2.97 -1.67 -2.90
C ARG A 113 1.57 -1.29 -3.33
N ILE A 114 1.14 -0.10 -2.96
CA ILE A 114 -0.06 0.53 -3.50
C ILE A 114 0.42 1.74 -4.29
N ARG A 115 0.31 1.65 -5.61
CA ARG A 115 0.71 2.72 -6.52
C ARG A 115 -0.47 3.65 -6.72
N ILE A 116 -0.29 4.93 -6.38
CA ILE A 116 -1.27 5.98 -6.64
C ILE A 116 -0.85 6.71 -7.91
N GLY A 117 -1.66 6.61 -8.96
CA GLY A 117 -1.40 7.27 -10.22
C GLY A 117 -1.45 8.79 -10.06
N ILE A 118 -0.38 9.45 -10.49
CA ILE A 118 -0.31 10.91 -10.62
C ILE A 118 -0.26 11.34 -12.09
N GLY A 119 -0.13 10.39 -13.02
CA GLY A 119 0.10 10.67 -14.43
C GLY A 119 1.52 11.13 -14.71
N ARG A 120 1.76 11.58 -15.93
CA ARG A 120 3.06 12.12 -16.33
C ARG A 120 2.85 13.23 -17.34
N ASP A 121 3.48 14.36 -17.08
CA ASP A 121 3.71 15.38 -18.09
C ASP A 121 5.06 15.11 -18.77
N THR A 122 5.05 14.93 -20.10
CA THR A 122 6.27 14.70 -20.88
C THR A 122 7.03 15.98 -21.19
N SER A 123 6.43 17.15 -20.97
CA SER A 123 7.04 18.46 -21.24
C SER A 123 7.87 19.01 -20.08
N THR A 124 7.69 18.45 -18.88
CA THR A 124 8.36 18.90 -17.65
C THR A 124 9.33 17.83 -17.16
N ASP A 125 10.44 18.24 -16.54
CA ASP A 125 11.33 17.31 -15.85
C ASP A 125 10.58 16.57 -14.73
N VAL A 126 10.86 15.27 -14.58
CA VAL A 126 10.16 14.41 -13.63
C VAL A 126 10.29 14.92 -12.20
N SER A 127 11.47 15.40 -11.81
CA SER A 127 11.70 15.89 -10.44
C SER A 127 10.90 17.16 -10.17
N SER A 128 10.71 18.00 -11.19
CA SER A 128 9.89 19.21 -11.07
C SER A 128 8.41 18.87 -11.02
N TYR A 129 7.96 17.90 -11.83
CA TYR A 129 6.56 17.46 -11.88
C TYR A 129 6.08 16.89 -10.54
N VAL A 130 6.86 16.00 -9.92
CA VAL A 130 6.47 15.37 -8.62
C VAL A 130 6.47 16.34 -7.43
N LEU A 131 7.03 17.54 -7.60
CA LEU A 131 7.04 18.60 -6.59
C LEU A 131 5.90 19.61 -6.80
N GLN A 132 5.10 19.48 -7.85
CA GLN A 132 3.96 20.35 -8.10
C GLN A 132 2.82 20.07 -7.12
N SER A 133 2.01 21.10 -6.89
CA SER A 133 0.75 20.96 -6.14
C SER A 133 -0.26 20.15 -6.93
N LEU A 134 -1.05 19.36 -6.21
CA LEU A 134 -2.17 18.62 -6.78
C LEU A 134 -3.21 19.56 -7.41
N SER A 135 -3.89 19.10 -8.46
CA SER A 135 -5.01 19.83 -9.04
C SER A 135 -6.18 19.96 -8.04
N PRO A 136 -7.07 20.95 -8.17
CA PRO A 136 -8.23 21.09 -7.28
C PRO A 136 -9.09 19.82 -7.19
N LYS A 137 -9.24 19.09 -8.29
CA LYS A 137 -9.98 17.83 -8.35
C LYS A 137 -9.29 16.72 -7.54
N GLU A 138 -7.97 16.62 -7.64
CA GLU A 138 -7.19 15.66 -6.86
C GLU A 138 -7.19 16.03 -5.37
N LEU A 139 -7.01 17.31 -5.04
CA LEU A 139 -7.12 17.80 -3.68
C LEU A 139 -8.48 17.46 -3.08
N GLN A 140 -9.58 17.72 -3.80
CA GLN A 140 -10.92 17.37 -3.32
C GLN A 140 -11.05 15.86 -3.08
N HIS A 141 -10.53 15.03 -3.98
CA HIS A 141 -10.62 13.58 -3.87
C HIS A 141 -9.86 12.99 -2.68
N TRP A 142 -8.71 13.59 -2.32
CA TRP A 142 -7.83 13.09 -1.24
C TRP A 142 -8.04 13.80 0.11
N SER A 143 -8.66 14.97 0.14
CA SER A 143 -8.80 15.77 1.37
C SER A 143 -9.98 15.34 2.24
N ASP A 144 -10.94 14.62 1.67
CA ASP A 144 -12.10 14.11 2.40
C ASP A 144 -11.74 12.79 3.09
N PRO A 145 -11.74 12.72 4.45
CA PRO A 145 -11.45 11.49 5.18
C PRO A 145 -12.45 10.37 4.91
N GLU A 146 -13.70 10.70 4.58
CA GLU A 146 -14.76 9.76 4.20
C GLU A 146 -14.92 9.65 2.68
N GLY A 147 -14.00 10.29 1.93
CA GLY A 147 -14.03 10.35 0.49
C GLY A 147 -13.63 9.04 -0.19
N GLN A 148 -13.95 8.97 -1.49
CA GLN A 148 -13.67 7.82 -2.33
C GLN A 148 -12.17 7.44 -2.34
N GLY A 149 -11.26 8.42 -2.29
CA GLY A 149 -9.83 8.16 -2.34
C GLY A 149 -9.33 7.33 -1.16
N ILE A 150 -9.75 7.67 0.06
CA ILE A 150 -9.38 6.91 1.26
C ILE A 150 -10.03 5.52 1.23
N SER A 151 -11.29 5.45 0.79
CA SER A 151 -12.02 4.18 0.63
C SER A 151 -11.32 3.22 -0.35
N ASP A 152 -10.86 3.73 -1.49
CA ASP A 152 -10.17 2.91 -2.50
C ASP A 152 -8.80 2.42 -2.02
N VAL A 153 -8.06 3.25 -1.27
CA VAL A 153 -6.81 2.82 -0.62
C VAL A 153 -7.08 1.73 0.39
N TRP A 154 -8.13 1.88 1.20
CA TRP A 154 -8.52 0.88 2.19
C TRP A 154 -8.88 -0.45 1.53
N ALA A 155 -9.70 -0.43 0.47
CA ALA A 155 -10.04 -1.61 -0.31
C ALA A 155 -8.80 -2.29 -0.92
N ALA A 156 -7.79 -1.52 -1.34
CA ALA A 156 -6.52 -2.07 -1.81
C ALA A 156 -5.70 -2.74 -0.70
N ILE A 157 -5.71 -2.18 0.52
CA ILE A 157 -5.09 -2.79 1.70
C ILE A 157 -5.79 -4.11 2.04
N GLU A 158 -7.12 -4.11 2.14
CA GLU A 158 -7.91 -5.33 2.40
C GLU A 158 -7.64 -6.43 1.36
N LYS A 159 -7.55 -6.05 0.08
CA LYS A 159 -7.21 -6.98 -0.99
C LYS A 159 -5.82 -7.58 -0.84
N ILE A 160 -4.83 -6.82 -0.39
CA ILE A 160 -3.47 -7.32 -0.13
C ILE A 160 -3.46 -8.27 1.07
N MET A 161 -4.26 -7.98 2.10
CA MET A 161 -4.32 -8.78 3.32
C MET A 161 -5.10 -10.09 3.16
N THR A 162 -5.97 -10.17 2.16
CA THR A 162 -6.78 -11.36 1.84
C THR A 162 -6.24 -12.21 0.68
N ALA A 163 -5.15 -11.78 0.02
CA ALA A 163 -4.53 -12.46 -1.13
C ALA A 163 -3.45 -13.46 -0.72
#